data_AF-A0A1B9P1P4-F1
#
_entry.id   AF-A0A1B9P1P4-F1
#
_cell.length_a   1.000
_cell.length_b   1.000
_cell.length_c   1.000
_cell.angle_alpha   90.00
_cell.angle_beta   90.00
_cell.angle_gamma   90.00
#
_symmetry.space_group_name_H-M   'P 1'
#
loop_
_entity.id
_entity.type
_entity.pdbx_description
1 polymer ?
#
loop_
_entity_poly.entity_id
_entity_poly.type
_entity_poly.pdbx_seq_one_letter_code
_entity_poly.pdbx_strand_id
1 'polypeptide(L)' 'MKYKIEISKEEKILFEVLIDDIGRNALEEKLTILLAQFPNENGFKRHVFYSDTENRIIKSTERSMEVISIQPIFKEVGYR' A
#
# COMPACT_ATOMS: atom_id res chain seq x y z
N MET A 1 -0.24 -9.20 2.18
CA MET A 1 0.57 -8.08 2.73
C MET A 1 0.73 -7.07 1.62
N LYS A 2 0.48 -5.78 1.84
CA LYS A 2 0.57 -4.74 0.80
C LYS A 2 1.19 -3.47 1.38
N TYR A 3 1.94 -2.72 0.57
CA TYR A 3 2.30 -1.34 0.90
C TYR A 3 1.50 -0.36 0.04
N LYS A 4 1.17 0.77 0.65
CA LYS A 4 0.76 1.97 -0.05
C LYS A 4 1.78 3.06 0.29
N ILE A 5 2.30 3.74 -0.71
CA ILE A 5 3.27 4.82 -0.54
C ILE A 5 2.69 6.07 -1.19
N GLU A 6 2.50 7.11 -0.39
CA GLU A 6 2.14 8.43 -0.87
C GLU A 6 3.41 9.27 -1.03
N ILE A 7 3.68 9.70 -2.25
CA ILE A 7 4.84 10.53 -2.58
C ILE A 7 4.31 11.94 -2.83
N SER A 8 4.80 12.88 -2.04
CA SER A 8 4.45 14.29 -2.13
C SER A 8 5.69 15.13 -2.40
N LYS A 9 5.50 16.29 -3.02
CA LYS A 9 6.52 17.33 -3.18
C LYS A 9 5.90 18.68 -2.90
N GLU A 10 6.60 19.54 -2.15
CA GLU A 10 6.09 20.89 -1.82
C GLU A 10 4.66 20.84 -1.26
N GLU A 11 4.39 19.87 -0.38
CA GLU A 11 3.10 19.65 0.29
C GLU A 11 1.94 19.19 -0.61
N LYS A 12 2.21 18.89 -1.88
CA LYS A 12 1.23 18.29 -2.80
C LYS A 12 1.55 16.84 -3.08
N ILE A 13 0.56 15.96 -2.94
CA ILE A 13 0.67 14.55 -3.35
C ILE A 13 0.84 14.50 -4.87
N LEU A 14 1.94 13.88 -5.32
CA LEU A 14 2.23 13.66 -6.73
C LEU A 14 1.75 12.29 -7.18
N PHE A 15 2.09 11.26 -6.39
CA PHE A 15 1.83 9.87 -6.74
C PHE A 15 1.39 9.07 -5.52
N GLU A 16 0.51 8.11 -5.76
CA GLU A 16 0.21 7.04 -4.83
C GLU A 16 0.63 5.73 -5.50
N VAL A 17 1.47 4.95 -4.84
CA VAL A 17 1.98 3.69 -5.35
C VAL A 17 1.52 2.55 -4.45
N LEU A 18 0.81 1.59 -5.04
CA LEU A 18 0.43 0.34 -4.38
C LEU A 18 1.42 -0.75 -4.78
N ILE A 19 2.04 -1.37 -3.77
CA ILE A 19 2.91 -2.53 -3.94
C ILE A 19 2.19 -3.74 -3.36
N ASP A 20 1.85 -4.68 -4.25
CA ASP A 20 1.22 -5.95 -3.92
C ASP A 20 2.07 -7.08 -4.51
N ASP A 21 2.43 -8.05 -3.68
CA ASP A 21 3.19 -9.22 -4.09
C ASP A 21 2.86 -10.41 -3.18
N ILE A 22 2.93 -11.62 -3.73
CA ILE A 22 2.73 -12.87 -2.99
C ILE A 22 3.94 -13.12 -2.07
N GLY A 23 5.15 -12.76 -2.52
CA GLY A 23 6.40 -12.98 -1.80
C GLY A 23 6.80 -11.79 -0.93
N ARG A 24 6.95 -12.00 0.39
CA ARG A 24 7.40 -10.96 1.33
C ARG A 24 8.71 -10.30 0.90
N ASN A 25 9.69 -11.09 0.47
CA ASN A 25 11.01 -10.57 0.07
C ASN A 25 10.92 -9.67 -1.17
N ALA A 26 10.13 -10.07 -2.17
CA ALA A 26 9.92 -9.26 -3.38
C ALA A 26 9.19 -7.95 -3.05
N LEU A 27 8.29 -7.97 -2.05
CA LEU A 27 7.57 -6.79 -1.57
C LEU A 27 8.50 -5.77 -0.92
N GLU A 28 9.40 -6.23 -0.04
CA GLU A 28 10.41 -5.39 0.62
C GLU A 28 11.45 -4.85 -0.38
N GLU A 29 11.85 -5.66 -1.37
CA GLU A 29 12.77 -5.24 -2.44
C GLU A 29 12.15 -4.12 -3.29
N LYS A 30 10.91 -4.30 -3.74
CA LYS A 30 10.16 -3.27 -4.49
C LYS A 30 9.98 -2.00 -3.67
N LEU A 31 9.66 -2.12 -2.38
CA LEU A 31 9.59 -0.97 -1.47
C LEU A 31 10.94 -0.25 -1.43
N THR A 32 12.03 -0.99 -1.23
CA THR A 32 13.39 -0.42 -1.16
C THR A 32 13.75 0.34 -2.43
N ILE A 33 13.48 -0.24 -3.61
CA ILE A 33 13.72 0.40 -4.90
C ILE A 33 12.93 1.70 -5.03
N LEU A 34 11.64 1.69 -4.69
CA LEU A 34 10.79 2.87 -4.77
C LEU A 34 11.28 3.97 -3.81
N LEU A 35 11.60 3.60 -2.57
CA LEU A 35 12.11 4.51 -1.57
C LEU A 35 13.43 5.16 -2.06
N ALA A 36 14.33 4.41 -2.68
CA ALA A 36 15.58 4.94 -3.22
C ALA A 36 15.37 5.92 -4.39
N GLN A 37 14.33 5.74 -5.21
CA GLN A 37 14.02 6.64 -6.33
C GLN A 37 13.43 7.98 -5.88
N PHE A 38 12.78 8.02 -4.71
CA PHE A 38 12.12 9.22 -4.18
C PHE A 38 12.66 9.58 -2.79
N PRO A 39 13.94 9.95 -2.63
CA PRO A 39 14.50 10.24 -1.31
C PRO A 39 13.71 11.34 -0.57
N ASN A 40 13.69 11.33 0.78
CA ASN A 40 13.10 12.40 1.60
C ASN A 40 13.97 13.68 1.62
N GLU A 41 14.42 14.08 0.44
CA GLU A 41 15.26 15.25 0.18
C GLU A 41 14.74 15.97 -1.06
N ASN A 42 15.31 17.12 -1.42
CA ASN A 42 14.91 17.88 -2.62
C ASN A 42 13.41 18.22 -2.71
N GLY A 43 12.78 18.40 -1.55
CA GLY A 43 11.37 18.76 -1.41
C GLY A 43 10.39 17.58 -1.50
N PHE A 44 10.88 16.35 -1.70
CA PHE A 44 10.04 15.15 -1.66
C PHE A 44 9.81 14.67 -0.22
N LYS A 45 8.58 14.21 0.05
CA LYS A 45 8.21 13.50 1.29
C LYS A 45 7.45 12.24 0.92
N ARG A 46 7.87 11.11 1.48
CA ARG A 46 7.20 9.82 1.32
C ARG A 46 6.50 9.43 2.60
N HIS A 47 5.25 9.04 2.48
CA HIS A 47 4.46 8.53 3.58
C HIS A 47 4.10 7.06 3.30
N VAL A 48 4.54 6.15 4.16
CA VAL A 48 4.42 4.71 3.94
C VAL A 48 3.33 4.13 4.82
N PHE A 49 2.45 3.37 4.20
CA PHE A 49 1.39 2.62 4.83
C PHE A 49 1.54 1.14 4.53
N TYR A 50 1.09 0.32 5.47
CA TYR A 50 1.17 -1.13 5.42
C TYR A 50 -0.20 -1.76 5.68
N SER A 51 -0.51 -2.84 4.96
CA SER A 51 -1.72 -3.62 5.18
C SER A 51 -1.41 -5.11 5.27
N ASP A 52 -1.70 -5.68 6.44
CA ASP A 52 -1.77 -7.12 6.71
C ASP A 52 -3.21 -7.64 6.86
N THR A 53 -4.17 -6.72 7.01
CA THR A 53 -5.58 -7.01 7.23
C THR A 53 -6.44 -6.40 6.15
N GLU A 54 -7.55 -7.05 5.81
CA GLU A 54 -8.47 -6.59 4.77
C GLU A 54 -9.94 -6.79 5.21
N ASN A 55 -10.79 -5.89 4.76
CA ASN A 55 -12.24 -6.05 4.82
C ASN A 55 -12.71 -6.82 3.59
N ARG A 56 -13.53 -7.84 3.79
CA ARG A 56 -14.17 -8.61 2.71
C ARG A 56 -15.67 -8.40 2.74
N ILE A 57 -16.22 -7.91 1.64
CA ILE A 57 -17.67 -7.83 1.46
C ILE A 57 -18.11 -9.17 0.86
N ILE A 58 -18.88 -9.91 1.64
CA ILE A 58 -19.36 -11.25 1.28
C ILE A 58 -20.87 -11.18 1.07
N LYS A 59 -21.35 -11.75 -0.03
CA LYS A 59 -22.77 -11.98 -0.24
C LYS A 59 -23.05 -13.46 -0.03
N SER A 60 -23.91 -13.74 0.94
CA SER A 60 -24.47 -15.07 1.11
C SER A 60 -25.67 -15.22 0.20
N THR A 61 -25.69 -16.31 -0.56
CA THR A 61 -26.89 -16.78 -1.27
C THR A 61 -27.39 -18.06 -0.60
N GLU A 62 -28.51 -18.61 -1.05
CA GLU A 62 -29.03 -19.89 -0.53
C GLU A 62 -28.09 -21.08 -0.80
N ARG A 63 -27.15 -20.95 -1.75
CA ARG A 63 -26.30 -22.05 -2.22
C ARG A 63 -24.81 -21.86 -1.95
N SER A 64 -24.34 -20.62 -1.79
CA SER A 64 -22.91 -20.31 -1.69
C SER A 64 -22.66 -18.97 -1.02
N MET A 65 -21.42 -18.78 -0.55
CA MET A 65 -20.88 -17.47 -0.21
C MET A 65 -19.92 -17.01 -1.30
N GLU A 66 -20.08 -15.78 -1.75
CA GLU A 66 -19.24 -15.16 -2.76
C GLU A 66 -18.59 -13.90 -2.22
N VAL A 67 -17.28 -13.73 -2.46
CA VAL A 67 -16.56 -12.51 -2.12
C VAL A 67 -16.76 -11.51 -3.26
N ILE A 68 -17.42 -10.40 -2.97
CA ILE A 68 -17.73 -9.36 -3.96
C ILE A 68 -16.62 -8.31 -4.01
N SER A 69 -16.02 -8.01 -2.86
CA SER A 69 -14.98 -6.99 -2.76
C SER A 69 -14.01 -7.31 -1.65
N ILE A 70 -12.74 -6.95 -1.88
CA ILE A 70 -11.67 -7.02 -0.91
C ILE A 70 -11.03 -5.64 -0.83
N GLN A 71 -11.02 -5.05 0.37
CA GLN A 71 -10.48 -3.72 0.64
C GLN A 71 -9.37 -3.83 1.70
N PRO A 72 -8.10 -3.57 1.35
CA PRO A 72 -7.02 -3.56 2.32
C PRO A 72 -7.22 -2.45 3.36
N ILE A 73 -6.96 -2.76 4.63
CA ILE A 73 -6.93 -1.77 5.70
C ILE A 73 -5.47 -1.37 5.91
N PHE A 74 -5.15 -0.13 5.54
CA PHE A 74 -3.81 0.42 5.66
C PHE A 74 -3.59 1.07 7.01
N LYS A 75 -2.47 0.73 7.65
CA LYS A 75 -1.97 1.33 8.88
C LYS A 75 -0.72 2.14 8.54
N GLU A 76 -0.58 3.29 9.16
CA GLU A 76 0.59 4.14 9.00
C GLU A 76 1.83 3.47 9.59
N VAL A 77 2.91 3.44 8.80
CA VAL A 77 4.25 3.03 9.24
C VAL A 77 5.14 4.27 9.49
N GLY A 78 4.69 5.43 8.98
CA GLY A 78 5.34 6.73 9.13
C GLY A 78 6.11 7.15 7.89
N TYR A 79 6.94 8.19 8.06
CA TYR A 79 7.82 8.71 7.01
C TYR A 79 9.09 7.87 6.94
N ARG A 80 9.23 7.11 5.85
CA ARG A 80 10.41 6.29 5.53
C ARG A 80 11.13 6.83 4.32
#